data_AF-A0A1H6VH46-F1
#
_entry.id   AF-A0A1H6VH46-F1
#
_cell.length_a   1.000
_cell.length_b   1.000
_cell.length_c   1.000
_cell.angle_alpha   90.00
_cell.angle_beta   90.00
_cell.angle_gamma   90.00
#
_symmetry.space_group_name_H-M   'P 1'
#
loop_
_entity.id
_entity.type
_entity.pdbx_description
1 polymer ?
#
loop_
_entity_poly.entity_id
_entity_poly.type
_entity_poly.pdbx_seq_one_letter_code
_entity_poly.pdbx_strand_id
1 'polypeptide(L)'
;MQILRLLLGWRITNPATGEKRLATGLGIPPKRINLASFIKAANQAEELVNRSAGGTERRYTGAGVMTEGDDPKTSLDALCAACCGRFTDTGGRLSLVIAHNDLAEAATDAGLFTDDVIGPFTWDPDPALDQTYNVVRGRYVDTSAASLYQMVDYPEVRIPSPDGIDRPLTYDLAVVESPSQAQRIARQVLQRKQHQRTFTAPFDIRAWNWPVGGVVPFTFSPLGFDRKLFRVVEQEIGEGGTCNMTLREEAAEIYAWDANDLPAVQAVAAPAYDPAKNPFAQAINDTVDVSERLMISNSWPSGVSITAGDAGGSTTINVSAHERVYSDRTVSVAASAQIGLAYSTTYWLYYDDAARSGGDVSLQATTTYANAFPSDANPARHYVGWILTPAAGGGGSTGGGGTPPGGGGMNPIP
;
A
#
# COMPACT_ATOMS: atom_id res chain seq x y z
N MET A 1 1.31 -15.23 23.51
CA MET A 1 -0.16 -15.34 23.56
C MET A 1 -0.84 -13.98 23.80
N GLN A 2 -1.18 -13.26 22.74
CA GLN A 2 -1.86 -11.95 22.83
C GLN A 2 -3.29 -12.05 23.37
N ILE A 3 -4.02 -13.11 23.01
CA ILE A 3 -5.41 -13.36 23.47
C ILE A 3 -5.50 -13.42 25.00
N LEU A 4 -4.60 -14.16 25.65
CA LEU A 4 -4.58 -14.28 27.11
C LEU A 4 -4.33 -12.93 27.80
N ARG A 5 -3.46 -12.09 27.22
CA ARG A 5 -3.20 -10.73 27.71
C ARG A 5 -4.46 -9.87 27.65
N LEU A 6 -5.23 -9.95 26.57
CA LEU A 6 -6.47 -9.19 26.41
C LEU A 6 -7.53 -9.62 27.45
N LEU A 7 -7.67 -10.92 27.71
CA LEU A 7 -8.60 -11.46 28.71
C LEU A 7 -8.24 -11.08 30.14
N LEU A 8 -6.97 -11.26 30.53
CA LEU A 8 -6.49 -10.92 31.88
C LEU A 8 -6.49 -9.41 32.13
N GLY A 9 -6.22 -8.64 31.09
CA GLY A 9 -5.96 -7.21 31.16
C GLY A 9 -4.67 -6.86 31.92
N TRP A 10 -4.37 -5.58 31.97
CA TRP A 10 -3.25 -5.03 32.74
C TRP A 10 -3.80 -4.10 33.82
N ARG A 11 -3.36 -4.29 35.06
CA ARG A 11 -3.74 -3.44 36.18
C ARG A 11 -2.56 -2.55 36.58
N ILE A 12 -2.79 -1.26 36.70
CA ILE A 12 -1.84 -0.29 37.23
C ILE A 12 -2.08 -0.08 38.72
N THR A 13 -1.01 0.12 39.48
CA THR A 13 -1.10 0.40 40.92
C THR A 13 -1.07 1.90 41.12
N ASN A 14 -2.06 2.45 41.83
CA ASN A 14 -2.03 3.84 42.22
C ASN A 14 -0.88 4.07 43.21
N PRO A 15 0.09 4.95 42.92
CA PRO A 15 1.26 5.15 43.77
C PRO A 15 0.93 5.79 45.14
N ALA A 16 -0.21 6.49 45.25
CA ALA A 16 -0.62 7.15 46.49
C ALA A 16 -1.50 6.27 47.39
N THR A 17 -2.36 5.42 46.81
CA THR A 17 -3.32 4.59 47.57
C THR A 17 -3.00 3.10 47.57
N GLY A 18 -2.06 2.64 46.73
CA GLY A 18 -1.76 1.21 46.54
C GLY A 18 -2.87 0.41 45.85
N GLU A 19 -3.97 1.05 45.47
CA GLU A 19 -5.11 0.39 44.82
C GLU A 19 -4.76 0.00 43.37
N LYS A 20 -5.08 -1.24 42.98
CA LYS A 20 -4.88 -1.71 41.61
C LYS A 20 -6.13 -1.45 40.77
N ARG A 21 -6.00 -0.64 39.73
CA ARG A 21 -7.08 -0.35 38.76
C ARG A 21 -6.77 -0.98 37.42
N LEU A 22 -7.78 -1.47 36.73
CA LEU A 22 -7.65 -1.97 35.37
C LEU A 22 -7.32 -0.79 34.45
N ALA A 23 -6.24 -0.92 33.68
CA ALA A 23 -5.84 0.05 32.67
C ALA A 23 -6.29 -0.42 31.28
N THR A 24 -5.89 -1.63 30.87
CA THR A 24 -6.19 -2.16 29.52
C THR A 24 -6.78 -3.56 29.58
N GLY A 25 -7.63 -3.93 28.62
CA GLY A 25 -8.19 -5.29 28.47
C GLY A 25 -9.41 -5.55 29.37
N LEU A 26 -9.82 -6.82 29.46
CA LEU A 26 -11.11 -7.21 30.07
C LEU A 26 -11.06 -7.43 31.59
N GLY A 27 -9.88 -7.67 32.16
CA GLY A 27 -9.73 -7.81 33.61
C GLY A 27 -10.28 -9.12 34.21
N ILE A 28 -10.54 -10.15 33.40
CA ILE A 28 -11.15 -11.41 33.84
C ILE A 28 -10.24 -12.07 34.89
N PRO A 29 -10.78 -12.48 36.05
CA PRO A 29 -10.00 -13.16 37.07
C PRO A 29 -9.35 -14.45 36.53
N PRO A 30 -8.06 -14.71 36.82
CA PRO A 30 -7.38 -15.93 36.34
C PRO A 30 -8.09 -17.24 36.72
N LYS A 31 -8.85 -17.25 37.83
CA LYS A 31 -9.65 -18.41 38.27
C LYS A 31 -10.77 -18.80 37.31
N ARG A 32 -11.22 -17.88 36.45
CA ARG A 32 -12.24 -18.10 35.41
C ARG A 32 -11.63 -18.45 34.05
N ILE A 33 -10.31 -18.60 33.97
CA ILE A 33 -9.57 -18.90 32.74
C ILE A 33 -8.87 -20.24 32.91
N ASN A 34 -9.03 -21.13 31.95
CA ASN A 34 -8.30 -22.40 31.91
C ASN A 34 -6.89 -22.17 31.34
N LEU A 35 -5.92 -21.77 32.18
CA LEU A 35 -4.56 -21.46 31.72
C LEU A 35 -3.88 -22.62 30.96
N ALA A 36 -4.22 -23.87 31.27
CA ALA A 36 -3.67 -25.03 30.58
C ALA A 36 -4.10 -25.09 29.10
N SER A 37 -5.33 -24.70 28.77
CA SER A 37 -5.77 -24.65 27.36
C SER A 37 -5.00 -23.58 26.58
N PHE A 38 -4.70 -22.44 27.21
CA PHE A 38 -3.90 -21.39 26.56
C PHE A 38 -2.45 -21.84 26.35
N ILE A 39 -1.85 -22.60 27.26
CA ILE A 39 -0.51 -23.17 27.05
C ILE A 39 -0.54 -24.17 25.89
N LYS A 40 -1.53 -25.08 25.84
CA LYS A 40 -1.70 -26.03 24.73
C LYS A 40 -1.84 -25.29 23.39
N ALA A 41 -2.70 -24.27 23.34
CA ALA A 41 -2.89 -23.45 22.15
C ALA A 41 -1.61 -22.68 21.75
N ALA A 42 -0.82 -22.22 22.72
CA ALA A 42 0.45 -21.54 22.44
C ALA A 42 1.45 -22.48 21.77
N ASN A 43 1.62 -23.68 22.32
CA ASN A 43 2.53 -24.69 21.78
C ASN A 43 2.11 -25.11 20.37
N GLN A 44 0.80 -25.27 20.13
CA GLN A 44 0.26 -25.57 18.82
C GLN A 44 0.44 -24.42 17.82
N ALA A 45 0.34 -23.15 18.25
CA ALA A 45 0.59 -21.99 17.41
C ALA A 45 2.09 -21.84 17.03
N GLU A 46 2.99 -22.28 17.90
CA GLU A 46 4.44 -22.20 17.71
C GLU A 46 5.03 -23.36 16.88
N GLU A 47 4.22 -24.38 16.56
CA GLU A 47 4.64 -25.50 15.72
C GLU A 47 5.17 -25.01 14.37
N LEU A 48 6.31 -25.54 13.94
CA LEU A 48 6.96 -25.15 12.70
C LEU A 48 6.35 -25.86 11.50
N VAL A 49 6.11 -25.09 10.44
CA VAL A 49 5.42 -25.55 9.23
C VAL A 49 6.19 -25.09 8.01
N ASN A 50 6.34 -26.02 7.06
CA ASN A 50 7.04 -25.80 5.80
C ASN A 50 6.33 -24.77 4.92
N ARG A 51 7.10 -23.89 4.28
CA ARG A 51 6.63 -22.96 3.24
C ARG A 51 6.90 -23.52 1.85
N SER A 52 6.04 -23.19 0.88
CA SER A 52 6.24 -23.54 -0.53
C SER A 52 7.53 -22.94 -1.11
N ALA A 53 7.87 -21.72 -0.70
CA ALA A 53 9.09 -21.01 -1.08
C ALA A 53 10.37 -21.52 -0.36
N GLY A 54 10.27 -22.60 0.42
CA GLY A 54 11.35 -23.13 1.26
C GLY A 54 11.39 -22.54 2.67
N GLY A 55 11.97 -23.29 3.61
CA GLY A 55 12.05 -22.93 5.03
C GLY A 55 10.78 -23.24 5.82
N THR A 56 10.79 -22.86 7.11
CA THR A 56 9.68 -23.08 8.04
C THR A 56 9.21 -21.77 8.66
N GLU A 57 7.91 -21.62 8.89
CA GLU A 57 7.33 -20.58 9.72
C GLU A 57 6.51 -21.18 10.86
N ARG A 58 6.25 -20.41 11.92
CA ARG A 58 5.31 -20.82 12.98
C ARG A 58 3.90 -20.93 12.42
N ARG A 59 3.12 -21.90 12.92
CA ARG A 59 1.74 -22.18 12.50
C ARG A 59 0.88 -20.92 12.52
N TYR A 60 0.82 -20.25 13.66
CA TYR A 60 0.03 -19.02 13.80
C TYR A 60 0.87 -17.94 14.46
N THR A 61 1.09 -16.85 13.74
CA THR A 61 1.65 -15.60 14.26
C THR A 61 0.67 -14.46 13.99
N GLY A 62 0.54 -13.55 14.94
CA GLY A 62 -0.33 -12.40 14.76
C GLY A 62 0.29 -11.16 15.39
N ALA A 63 0.02 -10.03 14.78
CA ALA A 63 0.37 -8.71 15.28
C ALA A 63 -0.75 -7.74 14.92
N GLY A 64 -1.07 -6.86 15.86
CA GLY A 64 -2.14 -5.90 15.66
C GLY A 64 -2.15 -4.88 16.79
N VAL A 65 -2.72 -3.73 16.49
CA VAL A 65 -2.98 -2.67 17.47
C VAL A 65 -4.47 -2.65 17.74
N MET A 66 -4.81 -2.67 19.03
CA MET A 66 -6.18 -2.59 19.53
C MET A 66 -6.26 -1.43 20.50
N THR A 67 -7.35 -0.68 20.43
CA THR A 67 -7.60 0.50 21.25
C THR A 67 -8.63 0.16 22.34
N GLU A 68 -8.58 0.85 23.47
CA GLU A 68 -9.56 0.66 24.57
C GLU A 68 -11.01 1.01 24.18
N GLY A 69 -11.18 1.80 23.11
CA GLY A 69 -12.49 2.11 22.54
C GLY A 69 -13.06 1.02 21.63
N ASP A 70 -12.25 0.02 21.26
CA ASP A 70 -12.72 -1.07 20.41
C ASP A 70 -13.58 -2.03 21.23
N ASP A 71 -14.65 -2.54 20.60
CA ASP A 71 -15.45 -3.58 21.23
C ASP A 71 -14.59 -4.83 21.51
N PRO A 72 -14.52 -5.31 22.77
CA PRO A 72 -13.65 -6.43 23.11
C PRO A 72 -13.98 -7.72 22.36
N LYS A 73 -15.25 -7.93 22.00
CA LYS A 73 -15.66 -9.08 21.20
C LYS A 73 -15.05 -9.00 19.80
N THR A 74 -15.14 -7.85 19.14
CA THR A 74 -14.51 -7.62 17.82
C THR A 74 -13.00 -7.86 17.85
N SER A 75 -12.32 -7.40 18.91
CA SER A 75 -10.89 -7.66 19.12
C SER A 75 -10.58 -9.15 19.29
N LEU A 76 -11.34 -9.86 20.11
CA LEU A 76 -11.17 -11.29 20.33
C LEU A 76 -11.47 -12.10 19.06
N ASP A 77 -12.51 -11.75 18.32
CA ASP A 77 -12.90 -12.40 17.07
C ASP A 77 -11.80 -12.23 16.00
N ALA A 78 -11.17 -11.05 15.92
CA ALA A 78 -10.03 -10.80 15.01
C ALA A 78 -8.81 -11.67 15.36
N LEU A 79 -8.47 -11.81 16.66
CA LEU A 79 -7.37 -12.67 17.09
C LEU A 79 -7.68 -14.16 16.91
N CYS A 80 -8.94 -14.56 17.13
CA CYS A 80 -9.40 -15.93 16.90
C CYS A 80 -9.38 -16.27 15.41
N ALA A 81 -9.77 -15.35 14.53
CA ALA A 81 -9.71 -15.54 13.08
C ALA A 81 -8.29 -15.86 12.60
N ALA A 82 -7.28 -15.17 13.14
CA ALA A 82 -5.88 -15.37 12.78
C ALA A 82 -5.26 -16.70 13.21
N CYS A 83 -5.92 -17.45 14.11
CA CYS A 83 -5.47 -18.78 14.52
C CYS A 83 -6.52 -19.88 14.33
N CYS A 84 -7.59 -19.59 13.56
CA CYS A 84 -8.78 -20.46 13.46
C CYS A 84 -9.27 -20.95 14.84
N GLY A 85 -9.15 -20.06 15.84
CA GLY A 85 -9.44 -20.33 17.23
C GLY A 85 -10.90 -20.11 17.56
N ARG A 86 -11.36 -20.80 18.61
CA ARG A 86 -12.67 -20.56 19.23
C ARG A 86 -12.57 -20.60 20.73
N PHE A 87 -13.41 -19.81 21.37
CA PHE A 87 -13.64 -19.91 22.80
C PHE A 87 -14.65 -21.01 23.10
N THR A 88 -14.38 -21.73 24.17
CA THR A 88 -15.29 -22.71 24.76
C THR A 88 -15.36 -22.42 26.26
N ASP A 89 -16.52 -22.58 26.86
CA ASP A 89 -16.65 -22.55 28.32
C ASP A 89 -16.89 -23.98 28.79
N THR A 90 -15.94 -24.50 29.57
CA THR A 90 -16.05 -25.85 30.15
C THR A 90 -15.93 -25.71 31.65
N GLY A 91 -17.02 -26.01 32.38
CA GLY A 91 -17.04 -25.92 33.84
C GLY A 91 -16.91 -24.50 34.40
N GLY A 92 -17.39 -23.48 33.68
CA GLY A 92 -17.34 -22.07 34.10
C GLY A 92 -15.97 -21.42 33.94
N ARG A 93 -15.09 -22.04 33.15
CA ARG A 93 -13.77 -21.54 32.79
C ARG A 93 -13.65 -21.39 31.28
N LEU A 94 -13.27 -20.19 30.85
CA LEU A 94 -12.97 -19.89 29.47
C LEU A 94 -11.71 -20.65 29.03
N SER A 95 -11.86 -21.42 27.97
CA SER A 95 -10.81 -22.20 27.32
C SER A 95 -10.68 -21.75 25.86
N LEU A 96 -9.45 -21.73 25.35
CA LEU A 96 -9.14 -21.43 23.95
C LEU A 96 -8.76 -22.74 23.25
N VAL A 97 -9.43 -23.04 22.14
CA VAL A 97 -9.09 -24.16 21.27
C VAL A 97 -8.74 -23.60 19.91
N ILE A 98 -7.53 -23.88 19.43
CA ILE A 98 -7.12 -23.53 18.07
C ILE A 98 -7.24 -24.74 17.15
N ALA A 99 -7.45 -24.48 15.86
CA ALA A 99 -7.58 -25.55 14.90
C ALA A 99 -6.25 -26.28 14.73
N HIS A 100 -6.26 -27.58 15.01
CA HIS A 100 -5.12 -28.47 14.88
C HIS A 100 -5.64 -29.87 14.54
N ASN A 101 -4.78 -30.70 13.95
CA ASN A 101 -5.14 -32.08 13.67
C ASN A 101 -5.05 -32.94 14.94
N ASP A 102 -6.19 -33.11 15.62
CA ASP A 102 -6.39 -33.98 16.79
C ASP A 102 -7.10 -35.31 16.42
N LEU A 103 -7.33 -35.55 15.12
CA LEU A 103 -8.15 -36.68 14.65
C LEU A 103 -7.53 -38.03 15.01
N ALA A 104 -6.21 -38.17 14.89
CA ALA A 104 -5.51 -39.41 15.22
C ALA A 104 -5.56 -39.72 16.73
N GLU A 105 -5.47 -38.69 17.58
CA GLU A 105 -5.59 -38.84 19.04
C GLU A 105 -7.03 -39.25 19.43
N ALA A 106 -8.02 -38.73 18.71
CA ALA A 106 -9.42 -39.01 18.97
C ALA A 106 -9.93 -40.34 18.40
N ALA A 107 -9.20 -40.96 17.46
CA ALA A 107 -9.57 -42.21 16.79
C ALA A 107 -9.39 -43.46 17.68
N THR A 108 -9.83 -43.38 18.94
CA THR A 108 -9.77 -44.48 19.92
C THR A 108 -10.87 -45.52 19.68
N ASP A 109 -10.78 -46.68 20.35
CA ASP A 109 -11.86 -47.68 20.35
C ASP A 109 -13.12 -47.17 21.09
N ALA A 110 -12.96 -46.19 21.97
CA ALA A 110 -14.08 -45.51 22.61
C ALA A 110 -14.74 -44.53 21.64
N GLY A 111 -16.06 -44.64 21.51
CA GLY A 111 -16.87 -43.80 20.63
C GLY A 111 -18.35 -43.90 20.98
N LEU A 112 -19.17 -43.20 20.20
CA LEU A 112 -20.62 -43.32 20.25
C LEU A 112 -21.08 -44.35 19.21
N PHE A 113 -22.07 -45.14 19.59
CA PHE A 113 -22.65 -46.19 18.78
C PHE A 113 -24.14 -45.94 18.54
N THR A 114 -24.76 -46.83 17.74
CA THR A 114 -26.18 -46.73 17.39
C THR A 114 -27.08 -46.76 18.63
N ASP A 115 -26.71 -47.57 19.63
CA ASP A 115 -27.47 -47.73 20.88
C ASP A 115 -27.41 -46.50 21.79
N ASP A 116 -26.41 -45.63 21.60
CA ASP A 116 -26.29 -44.40 22.39
C ASP A 116 -27.25 -43.30 21.88
N VAL A 117 -27.92 -43.50 20.73
CA VAL A 117 -28.94 -42.58 20.20
C VAL A 117 -30.33 -42.98 20.73
N ILE A 118 -30.89 -42.17 21.62
CA ILE A 118 -32.06 -42.52 22.43
C ILE A 118 -33.37 -41.85 21.96
N GLY A 119 -33.38 -41.23 20.79
CA GLY A 119 -34.54 -40.52 20.27
C GLY A 119 -34.42 -40.14 18.79
N PRO A 120 -35.29 -39.26 18.28
CA PRO A 120 -35.30 -38.89 16.86
C PRO A 120 -33.99 -38.19 16.48
N PHE A 121 -33.49 -38.52 15.28
CA PHE A 121 -32.29 -37.90 14.73
C PHE A 121 -32.62 -37.08 13.49
N THR A 122 -31.82 -36.06 13.25
CA THR A 122 -31.80 -35.26 12.02
C THR A 122 -30.41 -35.39 11.40
N TRP A 123 -30.36 -35.77 10.13
CA TRP A 123 -29.13 -35.81 9.35
C TRP A 123 -29.24 -34.85 8.19
N ASP A 124 -28.34 -33.87 8.16
CA ASP A 124 -28.21 -32.90 7.07
C ASP A 124 -26.91 -33.17 6.30
N PRO A 125 -26.96 -33.96 5.20
CA PRO A 125 -25.79 -34.29 4.41
C PRO A 125 -25.32 -33.17 3.49
N ASP A 126 -26.23 -32.30 3.08
CA ASP A 126 -26.02 -31.33 2.00
C ASP A 126 -26.58 -29.99 2.42
N PRO A 127 -25.74 -29.05 2.90
CA PRO A 127 -26.19 -27.72 3.24
C PRO A 127 -26.71 -27.01 1.98
N ALA A 128 -27.50 -25.96 2.18
CA ALA A 128 -28.01 -25.16 1.08
C ALA A 128 -26.89 -24.60 0.18
N LEU A 129 -27.18 -24.44 -1.12
CA LEU A 129 -26.19 -24.05 -2.14
C LEU A 129 -25.56 -22.67 -1.89
N ASP A 130 -26.26 -21.78 -1.18
CA ASP A 130 -25.78 -20.48 -0.73
C ASP A 130 -24.72 -20.57 0.38
N GLN A 131 -24.67 -21.70 1.09
CA GLN A 131 -23.70 -22.00 2.14
C GLN A 131 -22.49 -22.82 1.62
N THR A 132 -22.51 -23.21 0.34
CA THR A 132 -21.46 -24.00 -0.30
C THR A 132 -20.46 -23.08 -1.02
N TYR A 133 -19.49 -22.54 -0.27
CA TYR A 133 -18.45 -21.67 -0.83
C TYR A 133 -17.32 -22.48 -1.47
N ASN A 134 -16.83 -22.04 -2.63
CA ASN A 134 -15.74 -22.70 -3.36
C ASN A 134 -14.51 -21.80 -3.56
N VAL A 135 -14.61 -20.50 -3.27
CA VAL A 135 -13.51 -19.53 -3.36
C VAL A 135 -13.45 -18.71 -2.07
N VAL A 136 -12.25 -18.50 -1.52
CA VAL A 136 -12.00 -17.56 -0.43
C VAL A 136 -11.11 -16.43 -0.91
N ARG A 137 -11.53 -15.20 -0.63
CA ARG A 137 -10.80 -13.96 -0.92
C ARG A 137 -10.76 -13.09 0.33
N GLY A 138 -9.75 -12.25 0.44
CA GLY A 138 -9.68 -11.29 1.53
C GLY A 138 -8.31 -10.66 1.62
N ARG A 139 -8.12 -9.90 2.68
CA ARG A 139 -6.92 -9.09 2.90
C ARG A 139 -6.13 -9.54 4.11
N TYR A 140 -4.83 -9.25 4.10
CA TYR A 140 -3.93 -9.38 5.24
C TYR A 140 -3.09 -8.11 5.38
N VAL A 141 -2.41 -7.93 6.51
CA VAL A 141 -1.55 -6.76 6.73
C VAL A 141 -0.17 -7.02 6.12
N ASP A 142 0.23 -6.22 5.14
CA ASP A 142 1.58 -6.34 4.57
C ASP A 142 2.58 -5.42 5.29
N THR A 143 3.57 -6.02 5.93
CA THR A 143 4.63 -5.33 6.69
C THR A 143 5.76 -4.82 5.80
N SER A 144 5.68 -5.03 4.48
CA SER A 144 6.67 -4.53 3.54
C SER A 144 6.76 -2.99 3.53
N ALA A 145 7.94 -2.48 3.21
CA ALA A 145 8.17 -1.03 3.07
C ALA A 145 7.32 -0.40 1.95
N ALA A 146 6.84 -1.19 0.99
CA ALA A 146 5.98 -0.72 -0.09
C ALA A 146 4.55 -0.45 0.39
N SER A 147 4.04 -1.28 1.30
CA SER A 147 2.67 -1.24 1.80
C SER A 147 2.48 -0.43 3.08
N LEU A 148 3.54 -0.21 3.86
CA LEU A 148 3.48 0.56 5.12
C LEU A 148 2.38 0.06 6.07
N TYR A 149 2.26 -1.26 6.28
CA TYR A 149 1.25 -1.91 7.13
C TYR A 149 -0.20 -1.74 6.65
N GLN A 150 -0.41 -1.43 5.37
CA GLN A 150 -1.74 -1.44 4.77
C GLN A 150 -2.23 -2.86 4.49
N MET A 151 -3.57 -3.00 4.45
CA MET A 151 -4.21 -4.25 4.09
C MET A 151 -4.15 -4.48 2.58
N VAL A 152 -3.60 -5.62 2.18
CA VAL A 152 -3.43 -6.05 0.78
C VAL A 152 -4.11 -7.40 0.60
N ASP A 153 -4.63 -7.66 -0.61
CA ASP A 153 -5.29 -8.92 -0.92
C ASP A 153 -4.27 -10.08 -0.85
N TYR A 154 -4.62 -11.19 -0.20
CA TYR A 154 -3.82 -12.43 -0.31
C TYR A 154 -4.25 -13.24 -1.55
N PRO A 155 -3.39 -14.12 -2.10
CA PRO A 155 -3.75 -14.96 -3.24
C PRO A 155 -5.00 -15.77 -2.98
N GLU A 156 -5.97 -15.73 -3.90
CA GLU A 156 -7.24 -16.42 -3.72
C GLU A 156 -7.03 -17.94 -3.59
N VAL A 157 -7.77 -18.56 -2.67
CA VAL A 157 -7.79 -20.01 -2.53
C VAL A 157 -9.08 -20.53 -3.13
N ARG A 158 -8.96 -21.42 -4.11
CA ARG A 158 -10.12 -21.99 -4.81
C ARG A 158 -10.12 -23.52 -4.78
N ILE A 159 -11.30 -24.08 -4.70
CA ILE A 159 -11.59 -25.49 -4.96
C ILE A 159 -12.57 -25.51 -6.15
N PRO A 160 -12.34 -26.34 -7.19
CA PRO A 160 -13.27 -26.43 -8.30
C PRO A 160 -14.65 -26.87 -7.79
N SER A 161 -15.69 -26.08 -8.12
CA SER A 161 -17.08 -26.48 -7.86
C SER A 161 -17.51 -27.49 -8.93
N PRO A 162 -18.23 -28.57 -8.57
CA PRO A 162 -18.80 -29.52 -9.53
C PRO A 162 -19.68 -28.84 -10.60
N ASP A 163 -20.35 -27.74 -10.24
CA ASP A 163 -21.27 -27.02 -11.12
C ASP A 163 -20.57 -25.92 -11.94
N GLY A 164 -19.29 -25.67 -11.71
CA GLY A 164 -18.53 -24.58 -12.36
C GLY A 164 -18.90 -23.15 -11.93
N ILE A 165 -19.79 -22.99 -10.94
CA ILE A 165 -20.22 -21.68 -10.44
C ILE A 165 -19.35 -21.25 -9.25
N ASP A 166 -18.80 -20.02 -9.34
CA ASP A 166 -18.01 -19.42 -8.27
C ASP A 166 -18.90 -18.72 -7.23
N ARG A 167 -18.68 -19.11 -5.97
CA ARG A 167 -19.34 -18.68 -4.75
C ARG A 167 -18.25 -18.20 -3.77
N PRO A 168 -17.93 -16.90 -3.79
CA PRO A 168 -16.84 -16.34 -3.00
C PRO A 168 -17.25 -16.09 -1.55
N LEU A 169 -16.34 -16.40 -0.62
CA LEU A 169 -16.38 -16.00 0.78
C LEU A 169 -15.30 -14.96 1.03
N THR A 170 -15.70 -13.81 1.58
CA THR A 170 -14.74 -12.79 2.02
C THR A 170 -14.26 -13.12 3.44
N TYR A 171 -12.94 -13.16 3.63
CA TYR A 171 -12.32 -13.45 4.92
C TYR A 171 -11.07 -12.58 5.15
N ASP A 172 -11.26 -11.46 5.83
CA ASP A 172 -10.19 -10.51 6.11
C ASP A 172 -9.44 -10.85 7.40
N LEU A 173 -8.11 -10.72 7.33
CA LEU A 173 -7.16 -11.10 8.37
C LEU A 173 -6.33 -9.90 8.82
N ALA A 174 -6.97 -8.98 9.55
CA ALA A 174 -6.39 -7.71 9.98
C ALA A 174 -5.21 -7.82 10.97
N VAL A 175 -4.95 -9.02 11.51
CA VAL A 175 -3.85 -9.24 12.47
C VAL A 175 -2.81 -10.25 11.99
N VAL A 176 -2.88 -10.67 10.72
CA VAL A 176 -1.92 -11.60 10.11
C VAL A 176 -0.98 -10.84 9.19
N GLU A 177 0.32 -11.03 9.39
CA GLU A 177 1.39 -10.35 8.63
C GLU A 177 2.00 -11.22 7.52
N SER A 178 1.83 -12.54 7.61
CA SER A 178 2.42 -13.50 6.67
C SER A 178 1.43 -13.90 5.58
N PRO A 179 1.77 -13.74 4.28
CA PRO A 179 0.89 -14.12 3.18
C PRO A 179 0.68 -15.63 3.06
N SER A 180 1.67 -16.44 3.43
CA SER A 180 1.53 -17.90 3.47
C SER A 180 0.59 -18.34 4.60
N GLN A 181 0.70 -17.72 5.78
CA GLN A 181 -0.23 -17.97 6.87
C GLN A 181 -1.67 -17.60 6.50
N ALA A 182 -1.87 -16.45 5.83
CA ALA A 182 -3.18 -16.02 5.38
C ALA A 182 -3.85 -17.04 4.42
N GLN A 183 -3.08 -17.55 3.44
CA GLN A 183 -3.57 -18.58 2.53
C GLN A 183 -3.90 -19.91 3.22
N ARG A 184 -3.10 -20.32 4.21
CA ARG A 184 -3.38 -21.54 4.99
C ARG A 184 -4.68 -21.44 5.78
N ILE A 185 -4.88 -20.30 6.45
CA ILE A 185 -6.12 -20.02 7.16
C ILE A 185 -7.30 -20.02 6.18
N ALA A 186 -7.18 -19.34 5.04
CA ALA A 186 -8.21 -19.31 4.00
C ALA A 186 -8.55 -20.73 3.48
N ARG A 187 -7.53 -21.57 3.23
CA ARG A 187 -7.71 -22.97 2.81
C ARG A 187 -8.42 -23.80 3.86
N GLN A 188 -8.00 -23.69 5.12
CA GLN A 188 -8.62 -24.41 6.23
C GLN A 188 -10.08 -24.01 6.43
N VAL A 189 -10.39 -22.71 6.33
CA VAL A 189 -11.77 -22.20 6.36
C VAL A 189 -12.56 -22.76 5.19
N LEU A 190 -12.01 -22.75 3.97
CA LEU A 190 -12.68 -23.28 2.78
C LEU A 190 -12.96 -24.77 2.87
N GLN A 191 -11.96 -25.58 3.25
CA GLN A 191 -12.12 -27.04 3.41
C GLN A 191 -13.15 -27.37 4.49
N ARG A 192 -13.15 -26.64 5.62
CA ARG A 192 -14.18 -26.79 6.65
C ARG A 192 -15.58 -26.45 6.13
N LYS A 193 -15.71 -25.56 5.13
CA LYS A 193 -16.97 -25.27 4.45
C LYS A 193 -17.36 -26.33 3.42
N GLN A 194 -16.46 -27.23 3.01
CA GLN A 194 -16.82 -28.41 2.20
C GLN A 194 -17.36 -29.55 3.07
N HIS A 195 -16.94 -29.64 4.34
CA HIS A 195 -17.37 -30.65 5.31
C HIS A 195 -18.39 -30.09 6.30
N GLN A 196 -19.53 -29.61 5.81
CA GLN A 196 -20.58 -29.00 6.65
C GLN A 196 -21.66 -29.97 7.12
N ARG A 197 -21.53 -31.27 6.87
CA ARG A 197 -22.56 -32.25 7.21
C ARG A 197 -22.79 -32.31 8.71
N THR A 198 -24.05 -32.24 9.13
CA THR A 198 -24.41 -32.24 10.56
C THR A 198 -25.37 -33.35 10.94
N PHE A 199 -25.12 -33.96 12.09
CA PHE A 199 -25.96 -34.96 12.71
C PHE A 199 -26.43 -34.45 14.07
N THR A 200 -27.73 -34.35 14.28
CA THR A 200 -28.32 -33.90 15.54
C THR A 200 -29.21 -34.97 16.12
N ALA A 201 -28.98 -35.36 17.36
CA ALA A 201 -29.82 -36.33 18.06
C ALA A 201 -29.68 -36.20 19.60
N PRO A 202 -30.68 -36.70 20.36
CA PRO A 202 -30.52 -36.98 21.78
C PRO A 202 -29.69 -38.24 21.98
N PHE A 203 -28.62 -38.13 22.76
CA PHE A 203 -27.73 -39.22 23.15
C PHE A 203 -27.88 -39.59 24.62
N ASP A 204 -27.47 -40.81 24.97
CA ASP A 204 -27.31 -41.29 26.35
C ASP A 204 -26.18 -40.53 27.10
N ILE A 205 -26.12 -40.71 28.42
CA ILE A 205 -25.17 -40.05 29.34
C ILE A 205 -23.69 -40.23 28.94
N ARG A 206 -23.36 -41.28 28.18
CA ARG A 206 -22.02 -41.50 27.61
C ARG A 206 -21.52 -40.33 26.77
N ALA A 207 -22.42 -39.62 26.11
CA ALA A 207 -22.12 -38.41 25.35
C ALA A 207 -21.36 -37.34 26.16
N TRP A 208 -21.52 -37.32 27.49
CA TRP A 208 -20.87 -36.33 28.35
C TRP A 208 -19.34 -36.47 28.39
N ASN A 209 -18.79 -37.61 27.97
CA ASN A 209 -17.35 -37.80 27.86
C ASN A 209 -16.72 -36.95 26.75
N TRP A 210 -17.51 -36.49 25.77
CA TRP A 210 -17.05 -35.66 24.66
C TRP A 210 -17.63 -34.25 24.78
N PRO A 211 -16.89 -33.29 25.35
CA PRO A 211 -17.38 -31.91 25.50
C PRO A 211 -17.44 -31.20 24.14
N VAL A 212 -18.14 -30.05 24.12
CA VAL A 212 -18.16 -29.15 22.96
C VAL A 212 -16.76 -28.91 22.44
N GLY A 213 -16.58 -29.24 21.17
CA GLY A 213 -15.34 -29.09 20.46
C GLY A 213 -14.41 -30.30 20.47
N GLY A 214 -14.68 -31.34 21.26
CA GLY A 214 -14.01 -32.64 21.17
C GLY A 214 -14.38 -33.38 19.88
N VAL A 215 -13.52 -34.32 19.48
CA VAL A 215 -13.76 -35.22 18.35
C VAL A 215 -14.19 -36.58 18.88
N VAL A 216 -15.22 -37.16 18.27
CA VAL A 216 -15.81 -38.44 18.64
C VAL A 216 -15.89 -39.36 17.42
N PRO A 217 -15.38 -40.59 17.51
CA PRO A 217 -15.70 -41.65 16.56
C PRO A 217 -17.17 -42.06 16.74
N PHE A 218 -17.95 -41.99 15.66
CA PHE A 218 -19.37 -42.31 15.67
C PHE A 218 -19.68 -43.45 14.70
N THR A 219 -20.34 -44.49 15.22
CA THR A 219 -20.79 -45.65 14.45
C THR A 219 -22.32 -45.71 14.48
N PHE A 220 -22.94 -45.48 13.33
CA PHE A 220 -24.39 -45.40 13.18
C PHE A 220 -24.86 -46.21 11.99
N SER A 221 -25.34 -47.42 12.27
CA SER A 221 -25.74 -48.39 11.25
C SER A 221 -26.82 -47.86 10.30
N PRO A 222 -27.86 -47.12 10.74
CA PRO A 222 -28.92 -46.63 9.84
C PRO A 222 -28.45 -45.66 8.74
N LEU A 223 -27.34 -44.93 8.95
CA LEU A 223 -26.73 -44.06 7.93
C LEU A 223 -25.42 -44.63 7.38
N GLY A 224 -25.05 -45.86 7.76
CA GLY A 224 -23.82 -46.51 7.32
C GLY A 224 -22.55 -45.86 7.85
N PHE A 225 -22.61 -45.14 8.98
CA PHE A 225 -21.41 -44.58 9.60
C PHE A 225 -20.65 -45.70 10.30
N ASP A 226 -19.40 -45.91 9.91
CA ASP A 226 -18.47 -46.84 10.57
C ASP A 226 -17.27 -46.05 11.08
N ARG A 227 -17.20 -45.90 12.41
CA ARG A 227 -16.14 -45.15 13.13
C ARG A 227 -15.80 -43.79 12.50
N LYS A 228 -16.81 -43.13 11.93
CA LYS A 228 -16.61 -41.85 11.24
C LYS A 228 -16.38 -40.75 12.27
N LEU A 229 -15.42 -39.87 12.01
CA LEU A 229 -15.04 -38.83 12.95
C LEU A 229 -15.97 -37.62 12.83
N PHE A 230 -16.51 -37.21 13.97
CA PHE A 230 -17.29 -35.99 14.09
C PHE A 230 -16.74 -35.13 15.20
N ARG A 231 -16.87 -33.81 15.08
CA ARG A 231 -16.63 -32.86 16.16
C ARG A 231 -17.93 -32.36 16.74
N VAL A 232 -17.98 -32.30 18.07
CA VAL A 232 -19.12 -31.76 18.80
C VAL A 232 -19.18 -30.25 18.58
N VAL A 233 -20.25 -29.76 17.97
CA VAL A 233 -20.46 -28.33 17.74
C VAL A 233 -21.29 -27.73 18.85
N GLU A 234 -22.36 -28.42 19.23
CA GLU A 234 -23.29 -28.01 20.28
C GLU A 234 -23.61 -29.21 21.16
N GLN A 235 -23.83 -28.92 22.44
CA GLN A 235 -24.17 -29.90 23.45
C GLN A 235 -25.10 -29.23 24.47
N GLU A 236 -26.29 -29.79 24.62
CA GLU A 236 -27.26 -29.39 25.63
C GLU A 236 -27.52 -30.58 26.56
N ILE A 237 -27.35 -30.36 27.86
CA ILE A 237 -27.53 -31.38 28.87
C ILE A 237 -29.00 -31.34 29.30
N GLY A 238 -29.75 -32.38 28.95
CA GLY A 238 -31.15 -32.52 29.30
C GLY A 238 -31.36 -33.09 30.71
N GLU A 239 -32.55 -32.87 31.25
CA GLU A 239 -32.98 -33.52 32.50
C GLU A 239 -33.14 -35.03 32.27
N GLY A 240 -32.72 -35.86 33.23
CA GLY A 240 -32.86 -37.32 33.16
C GLY A 240 -31.71 -38.09 32.48
N GLY A 241 -30.53 -37.47 32.32
CA GLY A 241 -29.34 -38.17 31.81
C GLY A 241 -29.22 -38.21 30.28
N THR A 242 -30.04 -37.41 29.59
CA THR A 242 -30.01 -37.27 28.13
C THR A 242 -29.10 -36.10 27.71
N CYS A 243 -28.53 -36.19 26.52
CA CYS A 243 -27.65 -35.16 25.98
C CYS A 243 -27.98 -34.88 24.52
N ASN A 244 -28.59 -33.74 24.22
CA ASN A 244 -28.80 -33.32 22.84
C ASN A 244 -27.47 -32.83 22.28
N MET A 245 -27.00 -33.44 21.20
CA MET A 245 -25.74 -33.04 20.56
C MET A 245 -25.93 -32.77 19.08
N THR A 246 -25.21 -31.77 18.59
CA THR A 246 -25.00 -31.53 17.16
C THR A 246 -23.56 -31.86 16.83
N LEU A 247 -23.37 -32.89 16.02
CA LEU A 247 -22.11 -33.39 15.53
C LEU A 247 -21.87 -32.88 14.11
N ARG A 248 -20.65 -32.41 13.80
CA ARG A 248 -20.25 -32.02 12.44
C ARG A 248 -19.12 -32.91 11.95
N GLU A 249 -19.21 -33.36 10.71
CA GLU A 249 -18.18 -34.17 10.08
C GLU A 249 -16.82 -33.46 10.12
N GLU A 250 -15.77 -34.19 10.52
CA GLU A 250 -14.38 -33.72 10.43
C GLU A 250 -13.57 -34.69 9.58
N ALA A 251 -12.64 -34.12 8.82
CA ALA A 251 -11.78 -34.85 7.90
C ALA A 251 -10.34 -34.34 8.01
N ALA A 252 -9.36 -35.22 7.78
CA ALA A 252 -7.94 -34.88 7.94
C ALA A 252 -7.48 -33.81 6.93
N GLU A 253 -8.14 -33.77 5.78
CA GLU A 253 -7.94 -32.82 4.70
C GLU A 253 -8.10 -31.37 5.16
N ILE A 254 -8.99 -31.10 6.12
CA ILE A 254 -9.21 -29.76 6.72
C ILE A 254 -7.94 -29.21 7.37
N TYR A 255 -7.07 -30.10 7.83
CA TYR A 255 -5.82 -29.77 8.50
C TYR A 255 -4.59 -30.08 7.65
N ALA A 256 -4.77 -30.53 6.40
CA ALA A 256 -3.68 -30.82 5.49
C ALA A 256 -2.95 -29.52 5.16
N TRP A 257 -1.82 -29.34 5.83
CA TRP A 257 -0.95 -28.19 5.74
C TRP A 257 0.14 -28.48 4.72
N ASP A 258 -0.27 -28.55 3.46
CA ASP A 258 0.66 -28.81 2.37
C ASP A 258 1.37 -27.51 1.99
N ALA A 259 2.66 -27.60 1.66
CA ALA A 259 3.51 -26.50 1.20
C ALA A 259 3.13 -26.04 -0.22
N ASN A 260 1.86 -25.69 -0.42
CA ASN A 260 1.22 -25.30 -1.68
C ASN A 260 0.74 -23.85 -1.62
N ASP A 261 1.43 -22.97 -0.89
CA ASP A 261 1.11 -21.54 -0.82
C ASP A 261 1.61 -20.84 -2.10
N LEU A 262 0.79 -19.97 -2.69
CA LEU A 262 1.14 -19.16 -3.85
C LEU A 262 1.97 -17.93 -3.43
N PRO A 263 2.79 -17.35 -4.33
CA PRO A 263 3.51 -16.11 -4.04
C PRO A 263 2.54 -14.97 -3.69
N ALA A 264 2.96 -14.11 -2.77
CA ALA A 264 2.14 -12.99 -2.31
C ALA A 264 1.80 -12.01 -3.44
N VAL A 265 0.58 -11.47 -3.39
CA VAL A 265 0.17 -10.38 -4.29
C VAL A 265 1.06 -9.17 -3.99
N GLN A 266 1.69 -8.64 -5.03
CA GLN A 266 2.58 -7.49 -4.88
C GLN A 266 1.74 -6.23 -4.68
N ALA A 267 1.94 -5.56 -3.55
CA ALA A 267 1.30 -4.30 -3.30
C ALA A 267 1.84 -3.22 -4.26
N VAL A 268 0.95 -2.32 -4.66
CA VAL A 268 1.35 -1.11 -5.38
C VAL A 268 1.98 -0.18 -4.37
N ALA A 269 3.21 0.28 -4.64
CA ALA A 269 3.89 1.22 -3.77
C ALA A 269 3.04 2.48 -3.56
N ALA A 270 2.84 2.88 -2.31
CA ALA A 270 2.16 4.13 -2.01
C ALA A 270 2.91 5.31 -2.66
N PRO A 271 2.20 6.28 -3.27
CA PRO A 271 2.86 7.43 -3.87
C PRO A 271 3.62 8.22 -2.79
N ALA A 272 4.92 8.34 -2.95
CA ALA A 272 5.74 9.18 -2.07
C ALA A 272 5.40 10.66 -2.33
N TYR A 273 5.28 11.44 -1.25
CA TYR A 273 5.15 12.88 -1.36
C TYR A 273 6.43 13.45 -1.98
N ASP A 274 6.30 14.10 -3.14
CA ASP A 274 7.37 14.82 -3.83
C ASP A 274 7.22 16.32 -3.56
N PRO A 275 8.08 16.94 -2.73
CA PRO A 275 8.02 18.36 -2.41
C PRO A 275 8.11 19.27 -3.64
N ALA A 276 8.74 18.83 -4.73
CA ALA A 276 8.89 19.61 -5.96
C ALA A 276 7.58 19.70 -6.77
N LYS A 277 6.63 18.78 -6.54
CA LYS A 277 5.29 18.79 -7.14
C LYS A 277 4.26 19.52 -6.27
N ASN A 278 4.71 20.20 -5.22
CA ASN A 278 3.83 21.03 -4.42
C ASN A 278 3.34 22.22 -5.26
N PRO A 279 2.02 22.44 -5.39
CA PRO A 279 1.47 23.51 -6.22
C PRO A 279 1.93 24.91 -5.79
N PHE A 280 2.21 25.12 -4.50
CA PHE A 280 2.76 26.38 -4.00
C PHE A 280 4.22 26.58 -4.41
N ALA A 281 5.04 25.51 -4.38
CA ALA A 281 6.43 25.59 -4.82
C ALA A 281 6.53 25.84 -6.33
N GLN A 282 5.66 25.19 -7.12
CA GLN A 282 5.57 25.41 -8.56
C GLN A 282 5.14 26.83 -8.89
N ALA A 283 4.08 27.34 -8.25
CA ALA A 283 3.60 28.71 -8.48
C ALA A 283 4.66 29.77 -8.15
N ILE A 284 5.48 29.56 -7.11
CA ILE A 284 6.58 30.47 -6.77
C ILE A 284 7.66 30.45 -7.86
N ASN A 285 8.10 29.27 -8.30
CA ASN A 285 9.13 29.15 -9.33
C ASN A 285 8.67 29.72 -10.68
N ASP A 286 7.44 29.42 -11.09
CA ASP A 286 6.85 29.97 -12.33
C ASP A 286 6.79 31.51 -12.28
N THR A 287 6.49 32.09 -11.11
CA THR A 287 6.46 33.55 -10.92
C THR A 287 7.87 34.16 -11.02
N VAL A 288 8.89 33.47 -10.48
CA VAL A 288 10.29 33.91 -10.58
C VAL A 288 10.74 33.91 -12.04
N ASP A 289 10.46 32.84 -12.79
CA ASP A 289 10.83 32.74 -14.21
C ASP A 289 10.13 33.80 -15.07
N VAL A 290 8.84 34.09 -14.82
CA VAL A 290 8.13 35.18 -15.51
C VAL A 290 8.73 36.54 -15.18
N SER A 291 9.13 36.77 -13.93
CA SER A 291 9.72 38.06 -13.54
C SER A 291 11.08 38.29 -14.21
N GLU A 292 11.97 37.29 -14.25
CA GLU A 292 13.26 37.36 -14.96
C GLU A 292 13.09 37.61 -16.46
N ARG A 293 12.11 36.96 -17.12
CA ARG A 293 11.79 37.20 -18.53
C ARG A 293 11.30 38.63 -18.79
N LEU A 294 10.49 39.18 -17.90
CA LEU A 294 10.03 40.58 -18.00
C LEU A 294 11.17 41.58 -17.80
N MET A 295 12.15 41.27 -16.94
CA MET A 295 13.35 42.09 -16.77
C MET A 295 14.17 42.15 -18.06
N ILE A 296 14.39 41.00 -18.71
CA ILE A 296 15.10 40.92 -20.00
C ILE A 296 14.31 41.65 -21.10
N SER A 297 13.00 41.40 -21.20
CA SER A 297 12.15 42.00 -22.24
C SER A 297 12.07 43.53 -22.17
N ASN A 298 12.18 44.11 -20.97
CA ASN A 298 12.16 45.57 -20.77
C ASN A 298 13.55 46.19 -20.68
N SER A 299 14.62 45.41 -20.90
CA SER A 299 15.99 45.90 -20.83
C SER A 299 16.43 46.65 -22.10
N TRP A 300 17.36 47.59 -21.96
CA TRP A 300 17.93 48.31 -23.11
C TRP A 300 19.43 48.57 -22.94
N PRO A 301 20.19 48.68 -24.05
CA PRO A 301 21.58 49.10 -24.01
C PRO A 301 21.70 50.62 -23.88
N SER A 302 22.67 51.09 -23.09
CA SER A 302 22.98 52.51 -22.88
C SER A 302 24.46 52.78 -23.17
N GLY A 303 24.74 53.87 -23.89
CA GLY A 303 26.11 54.23 -24.28
C GLY A 303 26.72 53.33 -25.37
N VAL A 304 25.91 52.52 -26.06
CA VAL A 304 26.38 51.64 -27.13
C VAL A 304 26.69 52.42 -28.40
N SER A 305 27.82 52.09 -29.04
CA SER A 305 28.16 52.52 -30.38
C SER A 305 28.39 51.28 -31.26
N ILE A 306 27.82 51.31 -32.47
CA ILE A 306 27.88 50.19 -33.41
C ILE A 306 28.50 50.72 -34.71
N THR A 307 29.59 50.10 -35.14
CA THR A 307 30.32 50.47 -36.36
C THR A 307 30.56 49.23 -37.21
N ALA A 308 30.63 49.40 -38.53
CA ALA A 308 31.02 48.34 -39.43
C ALA A 308 32.09 48.80 -40.40
N GLY A 309 33.02 47.91 -40.71
CA GLY A 309 34.15 48.18 -41.59
C GLY A 309 34.41 47.03 -42.56
N ASP A 310 34.99 47.37 -43.70
CA ASP A 310 35.45 46.40 -44.69
C ASP A 310 36.66 45.62 -44.17
N ALA A 311 36.59 44.29 -44.22
CA ALA A 311 37.65 43.36 -43.84
C ALA A 311 38.35 42.69 -45.04
N GLY A 312 38.23 43.25 -46.26
CA GLY A 312 38.93 42.80 -47.46
C GLY A 312 38.29 41.61 -48.18
N GLY A 313 37.00 41.37 -47.95
CA GLY A 313 36.22 40.27 -48.53
C GLY A 313 34.91 39.97 -47.79
N SER A 314 34.73 40.56 -46.61
CA SER A 314 33.50 40.58 -45.81
C SER A 314 33.45 41.84 -44.95
N THR A 315 32.39 42.02 -44.18
CA THR A 315 32.27 43.09 -43.19
C THR A 315 32.50 42.57 -41.76
N THR A 316 33.15 43.38 -40.94
CA THR A 316 33.17 43.22 -39.47
C THR A 316 32.30 44.29 -38.82
N ILE A 317 31.39 43.89 -37.94
CA ILE A 317 30.62 44.79 -37.07
C ILE A 317 31.27 44.81 -35.70
N ASN A 318 31.56 45.99 -35.16
CA ASN A 318 32.07 46.21 -33.82
C ASN A 318 31.00 46.89 -32.96
N VAL A 319 30.80 46.37 -31.75
CA VAL A 319 29.95 46.92 -30.71
C VAL A 319 30.83 47.36 -29.55
N SER A 320 30.76 48.63 -29.15
CA SER A 320 31.52 49.11 -28.00
C SER A 320 31.05 48.50 -26.70
N ALA A 321 31.92 48.55 -25.68
CA ALA A 321 31.48 48.34 -24.31
C ALA A 321 30.32 49.30 -24.01
N HIS A 322 29.31 48.78 -23.32
CA HIS A 322 28.07 49.51 -23.02
C HIS A 322 27.44 48.98 -21.75
N GLU A 323 26.48 49.72 -21.21
CA GLU A 323 25.71 49.28 -20.06
C GLU A 323 24.40 48.65 -20.51
N ARG A 324 24.04 47.50 -19.95
CA ARG A 324 22.71 46.92 -20.09
C ARG A 324 21.88 47.29 -18.88
N VAL A 325 20.81 48.06 -19.11
CA VAL A 325 19.93 48.55 -18.05
C VAL A 325 18.72 47.63 -17.96
N TYR A 326 18.49 47.09 -16.77
CA TYR A 326 17.26 46.42 -16.34
C TYR A 326 16.52 47.30 -15.34
N SER A 327 15.26 47.00 -15.05
CA SER A 327 14.51 47.78 -14.05
C SER A 327 15.01 47.61 -12.61
N ASP A 328 15.75 46.53 -12.31
CA ASP A 328 16.30 46.23 -10.99
C ASP A 328 17.80 46.56 -10.87
N ARG A 329 18.57 46.50 -11.96
CA ARG A 329 20.03 46.75 -11.95
C ARG A 329 20.56 47.17 -13.32
N THR A 330 21.81 47.62 -13.34
CA THR A 330 22.59 47.87 -14.57
C THR A 330 23.85 47.02 -14.55
N VAL A 331 24.21 46.42 -15.69
CA VAL A 331 25.42 45.60 -15.82
C VAL A 331 26.25 46.04 -17.03
N SER A 332 27.58 46.06 -16.87
CA SER A 332 28.50 46.37 -17.97
C SER A 332 28.64 45.19 -18.92
N VAL A 333 28.60 45.45 -20.21
CA VAL A 333 28.83 44.48 -21.29
C VAL A 333 30.10 44.87 -22.02
N ALA A 334 31.01 43.92 -22.19
CA ALA A 334 32.30 44.13 -22.85
C ALA A 334 32.12 44.43 -24.35
N ALA A 335 33.12 45.09 -24.93
CA ALA A 335 33.15 45.30 -26.38
C ALA A 335 33.23 43.96 -27.11
N SER A 336 32.52 43.83 -28.21
CA SER A 336 32.45 42.59 -28.99
C SER A 336 32.39 42.89 -30.48
N ALA A 337 32.73 41.89 -31.31
CA ALA A 337 32.71 42.03 -32.75
C ALA A 337 32.14 40.78 -33.41
N GLN A 338 31.45 40.99 -34.54
CA GLN A 338 30.96 39.92 -35.41
C GLN A 338 31.64 40.05 -36.76
N ILE A 339 32.34 39.01 -37.18
CA ILE A 339 33.15 38.97 -38.40
C ILE A 339 32.46 38.15 -39.50
N GLY A 340 32.88 38.35 -40.76
CA GLY A 340 32.45 37.49 -41.87
C GLY A 340 31.04 37.77 -42.40
N LEU A 341 30.52 38.99 -42.22
CA LEU A 341 29.16 39.35 -42.64
C LEU A 341 29.14 39.90 -44.08
N ALA A 342 27.98 39.80 -44.73
CA ALA A 342 27.80 40.30 -46.09
C ALA A 342 27.82 41.84 -46.14
N TYR A 343 28.29 42.39 -47.26
CA TYR A 343 28.21 43.83 -47.56
C TYR A 343 26.78 44.29 -47.84
N SER A 344 26.51 45.59 -47.70
CA SER A 344 25.24 46.24 -48.04
C SER A 344 23.99 45.53 -47.49
N THR A 345 24.10 44.93 -46.30
CA THR A 345 23.07 44.11 -45.67
C THR A 345 22.75 44.66 -44.29
N THR A 346 21.46 44.79 -43.96
CA THR A 346 21.02 45.19 -42.63
C THR A 346 21.09 44.00 -41.68
N TYR A 347 21.83 44.16 -40.58
CA TYR A 347 21.88 43.20 -39.50
C TYR A 347 21.34 43.78 -38.20
N TRP A 348 20.61 42.95 -37.47
CA TRP A 348 20.12 43.17 -36.13
C TRP A 348 20.98 42.37 -35.16
N LEU A 349 21.50 43.04 -34.14
CA LEU A 349 22.48 42.50 -33.21
C LEU A 349 21.81 42.12 -31.90
N TYR A 350 22.19 40.97 -31.37
CA TYR A 350 21.69 40.47 -30.09
C TYR A 350 22.73 39.56 -29.43
N TYR A 351 22.52 39.25 -28.17
CA TYR A 351 23.19 38.16 -27.46
C TYR A 351 22.19 37.49 -26.52
N ASP A 352 22.51 36.27 -26.08
CA ASP A 352 21.71 35.57 -25.08
C ASP A 352 22.46 35.57 -23.73
N ASP A 353 21.85 36.13 -22.68
CA ASP A 353 22.42 36.22 -21.32
C ASP A 353 21.32 35.97 -20.27
N ALA A 354 20.99 34.69 -20.05
CA ALA A 354 19.90 34.29 -19.17
C ALA A 354 20.11 34.75 -17.71
N ALA A 355 21.36 34.84 -17.26
CA ALA A 355 21.70 35.22 -15.90
C ALA A 355 21.79 36.74 -15.70
N ARG A 356 21.61 37.53 -16.78
CA ARG A 356 21.75 39.00 -16.78
C ARG A 356 23.08 39.43 -16.13
N SER A 357 24.14 38.66 -16.38
CA SER A 357 25.46 38.85 -15.73
C SER A 357 26.32 39.91 -16.42
N GLY A 358 26.08 40.18 -17.70
CA GLY A 358 26.93 41.05 -18.50
C GLY A 358 28.32 40.44 -18.77
N GLY A 359 29.34 41.30 -18.88
CA GLY A 359 30.71 40.89 -19.19
C GLY A 359 30.89 40.50 -20.65
N ASP A 360 31.61 39.40 -20.90
CA ASP A 360 31.90 38.90 -22.24
C ASP A 360 30.72 38.10 -22.79
N VAL A 361 29.88 38.78 -23.57
CA VAL A 361 28.71 38.17 -24.22
C VAL A 361 29.04 37.72 -25.65
N SER A 362 28.43 36.60 -26.07
CA SER A 362 28.55 36.15 -27.47
C SER A 362 27.61 36.94 -28.36
N LEU A 363 28.17 37.93 -29.06
CA LEU A 363 27.42 38.74 -30.01
C LEU A 363 27.00 37.90 -31.23
N GLN A 364 25.74 38.03 -31.62
CA GLN A 364 25.16 37.39 -32.79
C GLN A 364 24.50 38.45 -33.68
N ALA A 365 24.38 38.13 -34.97
CA ALA A 365 23.77 38.99 -35.97
C ALA A 365 22.73 38.20 -36.79
N THR A 366 21.58 38.81 -37.05
CA THR A 366 20.50 38.24 -37.87
C THR A 366 20.00 39.26 -38.89
N THR A 367 19.54 38.80 -40.05
CA THR A 367 18.88 39.66 -41.04
C THR A 367 17.37 39.78 -40.78
N THR A 368 16.81 38.96 -39.89
CA THR A 368 15.39 38.99 -39.50
C THR A 368 15.20 39.75 -38.20
N TYR A 369 14.50 40.88 -38.27
CA TYR A 369 14.22 41.76 -37.12
C TYR A 369 13.67 41.01 -35.90
N ALA A 370 12.59 40.25 -36.08
CA ALA A 370 11.91 39.54 -34.98
C ALA A 370 12.84 38.57 -34.22
N ASN A 371 13.84 38.00 -34.90
CA ASN A 371 14.78 37.06 -34.29
C ASN A 371 15.79 37.76 -33.37
N ALA A 372 15.94 39.08 -33.41
CA ALA A 372 16.86 39.80 -32.54
C ALA A 372 16.27 40.13 -31.16
N PHE A 373 14.97 39.85 -30.95
CA PHE A 373 14.23 40.17 -29.72
C PHE A 373 13.93 38.93 -28.86
N PRO A 374 13.71 39.12 -27.56
CA PRO A 374 13.22 38.05 -26.70
C PRO A 374 11.86 37.55 -27.16
N SER A 375 11.70 36.24 -27.12
CA SER A 375 10.50 35.50 -27.54
C SER A 375 10.34 34.27 -26.64
N ASP A 376 9.20 33.59 -26.71
CA ASP A 376 9.03 32.31 -25.99
C ASP A 376 10.08 31.27 -26.36
N ALA A 377 10.52 31.26 -27.62
CA ALA A 377 11.58 30.36 -28.09
C ALA A 377 12.99 30.81 -27.69
N ASN A 378 13.20 32.09 -27.40
CA ASN A 378 14.50 32.67 -27.05
C ASN A 378 14.34 33.70 -25.92
N PRO A 379 14.02 33.26 -24.70
CA PRO A 379 13.66 34.17 -23.60
C PRO A 379 14.86 34.95 -23.05
N ALA A 380 16.08 34.44 -23.26
CA ALA A 380 17.32 35.04 -22.77
C ALA A 380 17.89 36.14 -23.69
N ARG A 381 17.17 36.51 -24.75
CA ARG A 381 17.70 37.35 -25.83
C ARG A 381 17.67 38.84 -25.48
N HIS A 382 18.82 39.47 -25.67
CA HIS A 382 19.04 40.88 -25.44
C HIS A 382 19.32 41.57 -26.76
N TYR A 383 18.35 42.34 -27.25
CA TYR A 383 18.52 43.15 -28.45
C TYR A 383 19.49 44.31 -28.21
N VAL A 384 20.52 44.46 -29.05
CA VAL A 384 21.57 45.47 -28.89
C VAL A 384 21.39 46.66 -29.82
N GLY A 385 20.94 46.43 -31.05
CA GLY A 385 20.82 47.47 -32.07
C GLY A 385 20.89 46.92 -33.48
N TRP A 386 21.08 47.79 -34.45
CA TRP A 386 21.11 47.44 -35.87
C TRP A 386 22.16 48.23 -36.62
N ILE A 387 22.61 47.71 -37.75
CA ILE A 387 23.51 48.41 -38.65
C ILE A 387 23.32 47.94 -40.10
N LEU A 388 23.44 48.87 -41.03
CA LEU A 388 23.62 48.56 -42.46
C LEU A 388 25.11 48.44 -42.74
N THR A 389 25.58 47.27 -43.16
CA THR A 389 26.99 47.05 -43.49
C THR A 389 27.41 47.87 -44.72
N PRO A 390 28.67 48.33 -44.80
CA PRO A 390 29.13 49.15 -45.92
C PRO A 390 29.12 48.37 -47.24
N ALA A 391 29.20 49.08 -48.36
CA ALA A 391 29.45 48.46 -49.65
C ALA A 391 30.90 47.93 -49.72
N ALA A 392 31.17 46.97 -50.61
CA ALA A 392 32.52 46.47 -50.84
C ALA A 392 33.47 47.60 -51.29
N GLY A 393 34.59 47.79 -50.61
CA GLY A 393 35.50 48.92 -50.83
C GLY A 393 34.97 50.28 -50.37
N GLY A 394 33.81 50.31 -49.69
CA GLY A 394 33.21 51.52 -49.13
C GLY A 394 33.85 51.94 -47.79
N GLY A 395 33.62 53.19 -47.39
CA GLY A 395 33.95 53.66 -46.05
C GLY A 395 33.12 52.97 -44.96
N GLY A 396 33.57 53.03 -43.70
CA GLY A 396 32.84 52.43 -42.59
C GLY A 396 31.43 53.00 -42.41
N SER A 397 30.53 52.21 -41.82
CA SER A 397 29.16 52.62 -41.52
C SER A 397 28.90 52.63 -40.01
N THR A 398 27.85 53.36 -39.59
CA THR A 398 27.41 53.46 -38.20
C THR A 398 25.98 52.94 -38.06
N GLY A 399 25.72 52.21 -36.99
CA GLY A 399 24.42 51.63 -36.66
C GLY A 399 23.67 52.39 -35.57
N GLY A 400 22.39 52.07 -35.40
CA GLY A 400 21.56 52.58 -34.32
C GLY A 400 21.50 51.60 -33.15
N GLY A 401 21.78 52.06 -31.92
CA GLY A 401 21.59 51.26 -30.71
C GLY A 401 20.10 50.99 -30.42
N GLY A 402 19.82 49.93 -29.67
CA GLY A 402 18.49 49.66 -29.14
C GLY A 402 18.02 50.76 -28.20
N THR A 403 16.79 51.25 -28.38
CA THR A 403 16.23 52.34 -27.57
C THR A 403 15.46 51.82 -26.35
N PRO A 404 15.25 52.65 -25.31
CA PRO A 404 14.42 52.29 -24.17
C PRO A 404 12.99 51.92 -24.60
N PRO A 405 12.32 50.99 -23.90
CA PRO A 405 10.91 50.68 -24.15
C PRO A 405 10.04 51.95 -24.07
N GLY A 406 9.23 52.22 -25.10
CA GLY A 406 8.37 53.42 -25.20
C GLY A 406 9.02 54.67 -25.79
N GLY A 407 10.32 54.64 -26.10
CA GLY A 407 10.98 55.68 -26.89
C GLY A 407 10.56 55.57 -28.36
N GLY A 408 9.68 56.45 -28.82
CA GLY A 408 9.21 56.50 -30.21
C GLY A 408 10.36 56.71 -31.21
N GLY A 409 10.95 55.62 -31.69
CA GLY A 409 11.88 55.58 -32.80
C GLY A 409 11.25 54.81 -33.94
N MET A 410 11.08 55.46 -35.10
CA MET A 410 10.53 54.83 -36.29
C MET A 410 11.34 53.59 -36.67
N ASN A 411 10.62 52.54 -37.06
CA ASN A 411 11.15 51.37 -37.75
C ASN A 411 12.01 51.87 -38.95
N PRO A 412 13.32 51.59 -39.02
CA PRO A 412 14.07 51.83 -40.24
C PRO A 412 13.68 50.71 -41.21
N ILE A 413 12.52 50.89 -41.83
CA ILE A 413 12.15 50.14 -43.03
C ILE A 413 13.09 50.66 -44.13
N PRO A 414 13.79 49.78 -44.87
CA PRO A 414 14.53 50.21 -46.05
C PRO A 414 13.62 50.83 -47.11
#